data_AF-A0A3P5ZUP5-F1
#
_entry.id   AF-A0A3P5ZUP5-F1
#
_cell.length_a   1.000
_cell.length_b   1.000
_cell.length_c   1.000
_cell.angle_alpha   90.00
_cell.angle_beta   90.00
_cell.angle_gamma   90.00
#
_symmetry.space_group_name_H-M   'P 1'
#
loop_
_entity.id
_entity.type
_entity.pdbx_description
1 polymer ?
#
loop_
_entity_poly.entity_id
_entity_poly.type
_entity_poly.pdbx_seq_one_letter_code
_entity_poly.pdbx_strand_id
1 'polypeptide(L)' 'MFREIPEGDAMFLKWILHCWNDEDCVKILKNCRRSLSETGKVIIVDVLKPTQPNISDLYSKNAFA' A
#
# COMPACT_ATOMS: atom_id res chain seq x y z
N MET A 1 16.81 8.24 3.44
CA MET A 1 16.63 6.81 3.10
C MET A 1 16.24 6.06 4.36
N PHE A 2 15.12 5.34 4.34
CA PHE A 2 14.70 4.47 5.45
C PHE A 2 15.70 3.31 5.56
N ARG A 3 16.38 3.18 6.70
CA ARG A 3 17.44 2.19 6.91
C ARG A 3 16.90 0.83 7.34
N GLU A 4 15.87 0.82 8.17
CA GLU A 4 15.30 -0.39 8.75
C GLU A 4 13.85 -0.14 9.17
N ILE A 5 13.05 -1.20 9.16
CA ILE A 5 11.67 -1.19 9.68
C ILE A 5 11.71 -2.02 10.98
N PRO A 6 11.22 -1.51 12.12
CA PRO A 6 11.18 -2.26 13.37
C PRO A 6 10.42 -3.58 13.20
N GLU A 7 10.79 -4.60 13.99
CA GLU A 7 10.05 -5.85 14.02
C GLU A 7 8.64 -5.66 14.59
N GLY A 8 7.68 -6.48 14.12
CA GLY A 8 6.33 -6.50 14.67
C GLY A 8 5.49 -7.67 14.16
N ASP A 9 4.28 -7.82 14.70
CA ASP A 9 3.32 -8.85 14.27
C ASP A 9 2.56 -8.44 12.99
N ALA A 10 2.41 -7.13 12.78
CA ALA A 10 1.79 -6.57 11.59
C ALA A 10 2.42 -5.22 11.20
N MET A 11 2.48 -4.95 9.90
CA MET A 11 2.87 -3.65 9.35
C MET A 11 1.64 -2.95 8.77
N PHE A 12 1.38 -1.71 9.20
CA PHE A 12 0.24 -0.92 8.73
C PHE A 12 0.73 0.24 7.84
N LEU A 13 0.36 0.19 6.55
CA LEU A 13 0.75 1.18 5.54
C LEU A 13 -0.50 1.94 5.08
N LYS A 14 -0.69 3.17 5.56
CA LYS A 14 -1.79 4.04 5.14
C LYS A 14 -1.29 5.15 4.23
N TRP A 15 -1.79 5.21 2.99
CA TRP A 15 -1.44 6.24 2.00
C TRP A 15 0.07 6.38 1.77
N ILE A 16 0.75 5.23 1.71
CA ILE A 16 2.20 5.19 1.47
C ILE A 16 2.48 4.79 0.03
N LEU A 17 1.88 3.69 -0.45
CA LEU A 17 2.29 3.06 -1.71
C LEU A 17 1.96 3.92 -2.94
N HIS A 18 0.85 4.66 -2.93
CA HIS A 18 0.51 5.56 -4.05
C HIS A 18 1.52 6.68 -4.32
N CYS A 19 2.44 6.97 -3.39
CA CYS A 19 3.44 8.03 -3.54
C CYS A 19 4.67 7.56 -4.33
N TRP A 20 4.77 6.28 -4.67
CA TRP A 20 5.98 5.66 -5.23
C TRP A 20 5.68 4.93 -6.53
N ASN A 21 6.72 4.77 -7.36
CA ASN A 21 6.68 3.86 -8.51
C ASN A 21 6.65 2.40 -8.06
N ASP A 22 6.46 1.49 -9.01
CA ASP A 22 6.35 0.05 -8.76
C ASP A 22 7.63 -0.52 -8.16
N GLU A 23 8.82 -0.12 -8.66
CA GLU A 23 10.09 -0.63 -8.16
C GLU A 23 10.32 -0.28 -6.67
N ASP A 24 9.97 0.95 -6.29
CA ASP A 24 10.10 1.44 -4.93
C ASP A 24 9.02 0.83 -4.02
N CYS A 25 7.80 0.63 -4.51
CA CYS A 25 6.76 -0.13 -3.80
C CYS A 25 7.24 -1.55 -3.47
N VAL A 26 7.87 -2.25 -4.43
CA VAL A 26 8.43 -3.59 -4.22
C VAL A 26 9.53 -3.57 -3.15
N LYS A 27 10.41 -2.55 -3.14
CA LYS A 27 11.44 -2.41 -2.10
C LYS A 27 10.82 -2.20 -0.72
N ILE A 28 9.81 -1.33 -0.62
CA ILE A 28 9.08 -1.06 0.63
C ILE A 28 8.43 -2.35 1.16
N LEU A 29 7.70 -3.08 0.30
CA LEU A 29 7.00 -4.31 0.70
C LEU A 29 7.98 -5.42 1.09
N LYS A 30 9.11 -5.56 0.39
CA LYS A 30 10.19 -6.51 0.78
C LYS A 30 10.78 -6.17 2.14
N ASN A 31 11.01 -4.90 2.43
CA ASN A 31 11.50 -4.48 3.75
C ASN A 31 10.46 -4.79 4.84
N CYS A 32 9.18 -4.48 4.61
CA CYS A 32 8.10 -4.83 5.55
C CYS A 32 8.05 -6.33 5.81
N ARG A 33 8.18 -7.14 4.75
CA ARG A 33 8.15 -8.60 4.89
C ARG A 33 9.29 -9.15 5.74
N ARG A 34 10.50 -8.56 5.65
CA ARG A 34 11.66 -8.97 6.46
C ARG A 34 11.50 -8.64 7.95
N SER A 35 10.74 -7.59 8.29
CA SER A 35 10.49 -7.17 9.67
C SER A 35 9.29 -7.86 10.32
N LEU A 36 8.76 -8.91 9.68
CA LEU A 36 7.60 -9.66 10.14
C LEU A 36 7.96 -11.13 10.33
N SER A 37 7.33 -11.77 11.31
CA SER A 37 7.35 -13.24 11.45
C SER A 37 6.73 -13.93 10.24
N GLU A 38 6.90 -15.25 10.11
CA GLU A 38 6.37 -16.02 8.97
C GLU A 38 4.86 -15.82 8.78
N THR A 39 4.11 -15.69 9.87
CA THR A 39 2.64 -15.49 9.90
C THR A 39 2.22 -14.01 9.94
N GLY A 40 3.17 -13.09 10.08
CA GLY A 40 2.90 -11.65 10.14
C GLY A 40 2.30 -11.09 8.86
N LYS A 41 1.53 -10.02 8.97
CA LYS A 41 0.75 -9.45 7.85
C LYS A 41 1.13 -8.00 7.55
N VAL A 42 1.08 -7.64 6.26
CA VAL A 42 1.11 -6.24 5.83
C VAL A 42 -0.33 -5.82 5.53
N ILE A 43 -0.81 -4.78 6.22
CA ILE A 43 -2.13 -4.20 6.08
C ILE A 43 -1.98 -2.89 5.32
N ILE A 44 -2.55 -2.84 4.12
CA ILE A 44 -2.47 -1.67 3.24
C ILE A 44 -3.82 -0.96 3.25
N VAL A 45 -3.80 0.34 3.50
CA VAL A 45 -4.96 1.23 3.40
C VAL A 45 -4.64 2.28 2.35
N ASP A 46 -5.16 2.05 1.15
CA ASP A 46 -4.98 2.96 0.01
C ASP A 46 -6.24 3.03 -0.85
N VAL A 47 -6.30 4.03 -1.74
CA VAL A 47 -7.38 4.15 -2.72
C VAL A 47 -7.10 3.21 -3.88
N LEU A 48 -8.04 2.31 -4.14
CA LEU A 48 -8.00 1.50 -5.35
C LEU A 48 -8.64 2.28 -6.49
N LYS A 49 -7.91 2.42 -7.60
CA LYS A 49 -8.50 2.93 -8.82
C LYS A 49 -9.52 1.91 -9.34
N PRO A 50 -10.79 2.29 -9.55
CA PRO A 50 -11.77 1.40 -10.13
C PRO A 50 -11.37 1.01 -11.56
N THR A 51 -11.81 -0.16 -12.02
CA THR A 51 -11.57 -0.62 -13.41
C THR A 51 -12.60 -0.08 -14.40
N GLN A 52 -13.78 0.34 -13.91
CA GLN A 52 -14.84 0.97 -14.69
C GLN A 52 -15.47 2.14 -13.92
N PRO A 53 -15.98 3.20 -14.60
CA PRO A 53 -16.68 4.29 -13.94
C PRO A 53 -17.98 3.82 -13.29
N ASN A 54 -18.18 4.13 -12.02
CA ASN A 54 -19.43 3.96 -11.30
C ASN A 54 -20.00 5.34 -10.98
N ILE A 55 -21.08 5.69 -11.66
CA ILE A 55 -21.74 7.01 -11.58
C ILE A 55 -22.45 7.22 -10.22
N SER A 56 -22.64 6.17 -9.42
CA SER A 56 -23.16 6.29 -8.06
C SER A 56 -22.06 6.50 -7.01
N ASP A 57 -20.79 6.25 -7.37
CA ASP A 57 -19.64 6.44 -6.49
C ASP A 57 -18.87 7.73 -6.86
N LEU A 58 -18.82 8.67 -5.92
CA LEU A 58 -18.13 9.94 -6.10
C LEU A 58 -16.62 9.76 -6.33
N TYR A 59 -16.00 8.76 -5.68
CA TYR A 59 -14.58 8.47 -5.87
C TYR A 59 -14.31 7.93 -7.27
N SER A 60 -15.15 7.00 -7.74
CA SER A 60 -15.07 6.49 -9.11
C SER A 60 -15.22 7.60 -10.15
N LYS A 61 -16.14 8.56 -9.97
CA LYS A 61 -16.27 9.71 -10.88
C LYS A 61 -14.97 10.50 -11.03
N ASN A 62 -14.30 10.79 -9.93
CA ASN A 62 -13.08 11.59 -9.92
C ASN A 62 -11.84 10.80 -10.40
N ALA A 63 -11.85 9.48 -10.30
CA ALA A 63 -10.72 8.63 -10.67
C ALA A 63 -10.52 8.45 -12.20
N PHE A 64 -11.53 8.81 -13.01
CA PHE A 64 -11.49 8.75 -14.48
C PHE A 64 -11.56 10.12 -15.17
N ALA A 65 -11.64 11.21 -14.40
CA ALA A 65 -11.64 12.57 -14.92
C ALA A 65 -10.24 13.08 -15.28
#